data_AF-A0A151P1U8-F1
#
_entry.id   AF-A0A151P1U8-F1
#
_cell.length_a   1.000
_cell.length_b   1.000
_cell.length_c   1.000
_cell.angle_alpha   90.00
_cell.angle_beta   90.00
_cell.angle_gamma   90.00
#
_symmetry.space_group_name_H-M   'P 1'
#
loop_
_entity.id
_entity.type
_entity.pdbx_description
1 polymer ?
#
loop_
_entity_poly.entity_id
_entity_poly.type
_entity_poly.pdbx_seq_one_letter_code
_entity_poly.pdbx_strand_id
1 'polypeptide(L)'
;MLCNMSIWRYKPIPTKDSLKGALIDLLQRLEQQGCIQLITASTRLSPGWGIAKPGKPNEVQLVVDYREANKRCQPLMQPSPSMLPQYLYEMAQFQKDTWVGTTLDLKDMFFSIPIDDVEGALNMCVNGTTYKWTVCPQGYRNAPALATSAMNDTLREFRTSYILPSPDELKIWSYVDDLTIMGRTRQAVTEVSNKS
;
A
#
# COMPACT_ATOMS: atom_id res chain seq x y z
N MET A 1 -18.35 4.56 0.81
CA MET A 1 -17.42 5.61 1.28
C MET A 1 -17.84 6.89 0.58
N LEU A 2 -18.39 7.88 1.30
CA LEU A 2 -19.05 9.05 0.70
C LEU A 2 -18.00 10.10 0.26
N CYS A 3 -17.68 10.15 -1.04
CA CYS A 3 -16.89 11.23 -1.64
C CYS A 3 -17.86 12.30 -2.19
N ASN A 4 -17.53 13.59 -2.04
CA ASN A 4 -18.38 14.66 -2.58
C ASN A 4 -18.48 14.54 -4.12
N MET A 5 -19.72 14.52 -4.65
CA MET A 5 -20.11 14.14 -6.03
C MET A 5 -19.77 15.16 -7.13
N SER A 6 -18.91 16.15 -6.87
CA SER A 6 -18.49 17.13 -7.89
C SER A 6 -17.64 16.48 -9.00
N ILE A 7 -17.86 16.83 -10.27
CA ILE A 7 -17.06 16.39 -11.43
C ILE A 7 -15.68 17.09 -11.40
N TRP A 8 -14.60 16.35 -11.68
CA TRP A 8 -13.28 16.95 -11.95
C TRP A 8 -12.52 16.17 -13.02
N ARG A 9 -11.87 16.91 -13.92
CA ARG A 9 -10.98 16.35 -14.94
C ARG A 9 -9.77 17.26 -15.09
N TYR A 10 -8.60 16.71 -14.81
CA TYR A 10 -7.35 17.42 -15.08
C TYR A 10 -6.84 17.12 -16.47
N LYS A 11 -6.07 18.07 -17.02
CA LYS A 11 -5.30 17.83 -18.24
C LYS A 11 -4.26 16.74 -17.96
N PRO A 12 -4.10 15.73 -18.84
CA PRO A 12 -3.03 14.75 -18.72
C PRO A 12 -1.67 15.43 -18.67
N ILE A 13 -0.78 14.92 -17.83
CA ILE A 13 0.61 15.39 -17.73
C ILE A 13 1.45 14.52 -18.68
N PRO A 14 2.20 15.13 -19.63
CA PRO A 14 2.96 14.35 -20.60
C PRO A 14 4.14 13.64 -19.93
N THR A 15 4.30 12.36 -20.24
CA THR A 15 5.50 11.60 -19.90
C THR A 15 6.63 11.92 -20.88
N LYS A 16 7.88 11.99 -20.39
CA LYS A 16 9.06 12.17 -21.26
C LYS A 16 9.10 11.10 -22.36
N ASP A 17 9.45 11.47 -23.58
CA ASP A 17 9.44 10.55 -24.73
C ASP A 17 10.27 9.28 -24.49
N SER A 18 11.44 9.42 -23.85
CA SER A 18 12.32 8.30 -23.50
C SER A 18 11.69 7.28 -22.55
N LEU A 19 10.65 7.65 -21.82
CA LEU A 19 9.96 6.79 -20.83
C LEU A 19 8.63 6.25 -21.33
N LYS A 20 8.13 6.70 -22.50
CA LYS A 20 6.81 6.29 -23.01
C LYS A 20 6.74 4.78 -23.24
N GLY A 21 7.77 4.17 -23.84
CA GLY A 21 7.82 2.73 -24.07
C GLY A 21 7.75 1.95 -22.76
N ALA A 22 8.63 2.25 -21.82
CA ALA A 22 8.64 1.62 -20.50
C ALA A 22 7.32 1.81 -19.74
N LEU A 23 6.66 2.97 -19.89
CA LEU A 23 5.36 3.24 -19.27
C LEU A 23 4.26 2.38 -19.86
N ILE A 24 4.25 2.17 -21.17
CA ILE A 24 3.31 1.27 -21.84
C ILE A 24 3.49 -0.16 -21.32
N ASP A 25 4.73 -0.64 -21.25
CA ASP A 25 5.05 -1.98 -20.74
C ASP A 25 4.61 -2.14 -19.26
N LEU A 26 4.79 -1.09 -18.44
CA LEU A 26 4.31 -1.07 -17.06
C LEU A 26 2.78 -1.16 -16.99
N LEU A 27 2.06 -0.37 -17.77
CA LEU A 27 0.59 -0.37 -17.78
C LEU A 27 0.04 -1.73 -18.24
N GLN A 28 0.63 -2.33 -19.28
CA GLN A 28 0.25 -3.66 -19.75
C GLN A 28 0.45 -4.72 -18.66
N ARG A 29 1.58 -4.68 -17.95
CA ARG A 29 1.83 -5.60 -16.84
C ARG A 29 0.83 -5.41 -15.70
N LEU A 30 0.49 -4.18 -15.33
CA LEU A 30 -0.52 -3.90 -14.31
C LEU A 30 -1.91 -4.40 -14.72
N GLU A 31 -2.27 -4.29 -16.00
CA GLU A 31 -3.52 -4.82 -16.53
C GLU A 31 -3.54 -6.35 -16.51
N GLN A 32 -2.45 -7.00 -16.93
CA GLN A 32 -2.30 -8.46 -16.89
C GLN A 32 -2.33 -9.02 -15.46
N GLN A 33 -1.77 -8.29 -14.48
CA GLN A 33 -1.85 -8.62 -13.07
C GLN A 33 -3.23 -8.34 -12.47
N GLY A 34 -4.14 -7.74 -13.24
CA GLY A 34 -5.48 -7.38 -12.79
C GLY A 34 -5.49 -6.27 -11.75
N CYS A 35 -4.45 -5.43 -11.68
CA CYS A 35 -4.35 -4.26 -10.79
C CYS A 35 -5.05 -3.02 -11.34
N ILE A 36 -5.15 -2.91 -12.66
CA ILE A 36 -5.88 -1.86 -13.36
C ILE A 36 -6.78 -2.45 -14.44
N GLN A 37 -7.83 -1.72 -14.80
CA GLN A 37 -8.73 -2.07 -15.89
C GLN A 37 -9.00 -0.85 -16.78
N LEU A 38 -8.98 -1.05 -18.10
CA LEU A 38 -9.42 -0.03 -19.06
C LEU A 38 -10.88 0.35 -18.84
N ILE A 39 -11.17 1.65 -18.91
CA ILE A 39 -12.52 2.20 -18.84
C ILE A 39 -12.75 3.19 -19.98
N THR A 40 -13.98 3.25 -20.49
CA THR A 40 -14.36 4.10 -21.62
C THR A 40 -14.82 5.50 -21.21
N ALA A 41 -15.37 5.66 -20.01
CA ALA A 41 -15.81 6.95 -19.51
C ALA A 41 -15.70 7.05 -18.00
N SER A 42 -15.19 8.18 -17.52
CA SER A 42 -15.22 8.57 -16.11
C SER A 42 -15.53 10.06 -15.99
N THR A 43 -16.33 10.43 -14.98
CA THR A 43 -16.59 11.82 -14.62
C THR A 43 -15.49 12.40 -13.73
N ARG A 44 -14.66 11.55 -13.12
CA ARG A 44 -13.58 11.89 -12.19
C ARG A 44 -12.27 11.31 -12.71
N LEU A 45 -11.27 12.15 -12.98
CA LEU A 45 -10.00 11.69 -13.52
C LEU A 45 -8.82 12.41 -12.88
N SER A 46 -7.95 11.63 -12.26
CA SER A 46 -6.64 12.07 -11.76
C SER A 46 -5.59 11.92 -12.88
N PRO A 47 -4.75 12.93 -13.14
CA PRO A 47 -3.74 12.81 -14.19
C PRO A 47 -2.59 11.91 -13.69
N GLY A 48 -2.14 10.99 -14.54
CA GLY A 48 -1.00 10.13 -14.26
C GLY A 48 0.09 10.24 -15.33
N TRP A 49 1.33 10.04 -14.92
CA TRP A 49 2.51 10.11 -15.78
C TRP A 49 3.63 9.19 -15.28
N GLY A 50 4.55 8.84 -16.18
CA GLY A 50 5.74 8.06 -15.86
C GLY A 50 6.89 8.94 -15.40
N ILE A 51 7.59 8.51 -14.35
CA ILE A 51 8.88 9.06 -13.92
C ILE A 51 9.95 7.97 -13.95
N ALA A 52 11.21 8.34 -14.19
CA ALA A 52 12.31 7.39 -14.08
C ALA A 52 12.53 7.02 -12.61
N LYS A 53 12.79 5.74 -12.33
CA LYS A 53 13.15 5.32 -10.98
C LYS A 53 14.53 5.87 -10.60
N PRO A 54 14.73 6.30 -9.34
CA PRO A 54 16.05 6.74 -8.88
C PRO A 54 17.12 5.67 -9.13
N GLY A 55 18.22 6.06 -9.77
CA GLY A 55 19.33 5.16 -10.10
C GLY A 55 19.07 4.18 -11.25
N LYS A 56 17.88 4.20 -11.88
CA LYS A 56 17.51 3.27 -12.95
C LYS A 56 16.81 4.01 -14.11
N PRO A 57 17.57 4.56 -15.08
CA PRO A 57 17.03 5.43 -16.13
C PRO A 57 16.04 4.74 -17.09
N ASN A 58 16.11 3.41 -17.20
CA ASN A 58 15.24 2.60 -18.07
C ASN A 58 14.07 1.94 -17.32
N GLU A 59 13.97 2.11 -15.98
CA GLU A 59 12.80 1.67 -15.23
C GLU A 59 11.89 2.87 -14.95
N VAL A 60 10.59 2.65 -15.12
CA VAL A 60 9.57 3.67 -14.91
C VAL A 60 8.74 3.37 -13.67
N GLN A 61 8.31 4.43 -12.99
CA GLN A 61 7.28 4.41 -11.95
C GLN A 61 6.10 5.25 -12.43
N LEU A 62 4.90 4.70 -12.29
CA LEU A 62 3.66 5.43 -12.52
C LEU A 62 3.37 6.32 -11.31
N VAL A 63 3.17 7.61 -11.56
CA VAL A 63 2.73 8.58 -10.56
C VAL A 63 1.35 9.08 -10.96
N VAL A 64 0.44 9.13 -9.99
CA VAL A 64 -0.93 9.64 -10.18
C VAL A 64 -1.19 10.73 -9.15
N ASP A 65 -1.72 11.86 -9.61
CA ASP A 65 -2.01 12.99 -8.73
C ASP A 65 -3.41 12.90 -8.11
N TYR A 66 -3.48 12.32 -6.91
CA TYR A 66 -4.71 12.17 -6.13
C TYR A 66 -5.08 13.38 -5.26
N ARG A 67 -4.42 14.54 -5.40
CA ARG A 67 -4.66 15.68 -4.49
C ARG A 67 -6.12 16.08 -4.41
N GLU A 68 -6.83 16.15 -5.53
CA GLU A 68 -8.26 16.51 -5.52
C GLU A 68 -9.17 15.40 -5.02
N ALA A 69 -8.85 14.14 -5.35
CA ALA A 69 -9.57 12.99 -4.83
C ALA A 69 -9.45 12.94 -3.29
N ASN A 70 -8.23 13.13 -2.78
CA ASN A 70 -7.92 13.11 -1.35
C ASN A 70 -8.55 14.28 -0.55
N LYS A 71 -8.82 15.42 -1.19
CA LYS A 71 -9.56 16.54 -0.57
C LYS A 71 -11.04 16.22 -0.38
N ARG A 72 -11.64 15.47 -1.31
CA ARG A 72 -13.07 15.14 -1.33
C ARG A 72 -13.40 13.84 -0.62
N CYS A 73 -12.39 13.01 -0.41
CA CYS A 73 -12.50 11.76 0.33
C CYS A 73 -12.55 12.06 1.83
N GLN A 74 -13.62 11.60 2.49
CA GLN A 74 -13.64 11.58 3.94
C GLN A 74 -12.57 10.61 4.44
N PRO A 75 -11.70 11.04 5.38
CA PRO A 75 -10.73 10.14 5.95
C PRO A 75 -11.48 9.01 6.64
N LEU A 76 -11.13 7.76 6.33
CA LEU A 76 -11.47 6.66 7.24
C LEU A 76 -10.85 6.98 8.60
N MET A 77 -11.46 6.47 9.68
CA MET A 77 -10.82 6.56 10.99
C MET A 77 -9.40 6.00 10.83
N GLN A 78 -8.41 6.87 10.93
CA GLN A 78 -7.02 6.42 10.96
C GLN A 78 -6.90 5.46 12.14
N PRO A 79 -6.05 4.42 12.05
CA PRO A 79 -5.63 3.71 13.25
C PRO A 79 -5.19 4.79 14.24
N SER A 80 -5.82 4.81 15.42
CA SER A 80 -5.51 5.82 16.43
C SER A 80 -3.99 5.93 16.55
N PRO A 81 -3.42 7.15 16.57
CA PRO A 81 -2.01 7.38 16.85
C PRO A 81 -1.51 6.76 18.15
N SER A 82 -2.34 6.06 18.92
CA SER A 82 -1.98 5.30 20.12
C SER A 82 -1.23 3.99 19.85
N MET A 83 -1.28 3.41 18.64
CA MET A 83 -0.52 2.16 18.35
C MET A 83 0.99 2.40 18.19
N LEU A 84 1.40 3.55 17.61
CA LEU A 84 2.82 3.90 17.47
C LEU A 84 3.54 4.11 18.80
N PRO A 85 2.98 4.88 19.75
CA PRO A 85 3.56 5.10 21.07
C PRO A 85 3.70 3.80 21.84
N GLN A 86 2.71 2.90 21.77
CA GLN A 86 2.80 1.60 22.44
C GLN A 86 3.92 0.73 21.84
N TYR A 87 3.99 0.64 20.52
CA TYR A 87 5.06 -0.08 19.81
C TYR A 87 6.45 0.48 20.15
N LEU A 88 6.64 1.80 20.03
CA LEU A 88 7.93 2.46 20.32
C LEU A 88 8.30 2.35 21.79
N TYR A 89 7.31 2.42 22.70
CA TYR A 89 7.52 2.22 24.12
C TYR A 89 7.95 0.78 24.42
N GLU A 90 7.27 -0.22 23.88
CA GLU A 90 7.66 -1.63 24.03
C GLU A 90 9.06 -1.88 23.44
N MET A 91 9.33 -1.38 22.24
CA MET A 91 10.65 -1.45 21.61
C MET A 91 11.76 -0.85 22.47
N ALA A 92 11.52 0.30 23.12
CA ALA A 92 12.49 0.95 23.99
C ALA A 92 12.79 0.15 25.26
N GLN A 93 11.89 -0.75 25.69
CA GLN A 93 12.07 -1.59 26.88
C GLN A 93 12.82 -2.90 26.58
N PHE A 94 12.97 -3.30 25.30
CA PHE A 94 13.73 -4.50 24.96
C PHE A 94 15.22 -4.21 24.94
N GLN A 95 15.96 -4.87 25.82
CA GLN A 95 17.42 -4.83 25.80
C GLN A 95 17.94 -5.62 24.59
N LYS A 96 18.75 -4.96 23.73
CA LYS A 96 19.31 -5.52 22.49
C LYS A 96 20.03 -6.86 22.66
N ASP A 97 20.59 -7.14 23.84
CA ASP A 97 21.36 -8.37 24.10
C ASP A 97 20.47 -9.59 24.39
N THR A 98 19.16 -9.40 24.57
CA THR A 98 18.22 -10.48 24.95
C THR A 98 17.11 -10.74 23.93
N TRP A 99 17.04 -9.93 22.87
CA TRP A 99 16.01 -10.03 21.83
C TRP A 99 16.65 -9.92 20.44
N VAL A 100 16.26 -10.83 19.55
CA VAL A 100 16.62 -10.82 18.14
C VAL A 100 15.39 -10.43 17.32
N GLY A 101 15.55 -9.59 16.31
CA GLY A 101 14.44 -9.07 15.51
C GLY A 101 14.69 -9.12 14.00
N THR A 102 13.62 -9.33 13.25
CA THR A 102 13.56 -9.19 11.79
C THR A 102 12.40 -8.27 11.44
N THR A 103 12.62 -7.38 10.48
CA THR A 103 11.57 -6.55 9.88
C THR A 103 11.36 -6.98 8.44
N LEU A 104 10.10 -7.24 8.08
CA LEU A 104 9.67 -7.53 6.72
C LEU A 104 9.05 -6.26 6.14
N ASP A 105 9.59 -5.81 5.01
CA ASP A 105 9.06 -4.70 4.22
C ASP A 105 7.96 -5.22 3.29
N LEU A 106 6.74 -4.74 3.49
CA LEU A 106 5.54 -5.16 2.79
C LEU A 106 5.01 -4.03 1.88
N LYS A 107 5.89 -3.15 1.37
CA LYS A 107 5.51 -2.04 0.45
C LYS A 107 4.64 -2.45 -0.74
N ASP A 108 4.77 -3.68 -1.24
CA ASP A 108 3.95 -4.17 -2.36
C ASP A 108 2.56 -4.66 -1.93
N MET A 109 2.27 -4.73 -0.62
CA MET A 109 0.97 -5.15 -0.08
C MET A 109 -0.19 -4.29 -0.57
N PHE A 110 0.04 -3.01 -0.89
CA PHE A 110 -1.02 -2.14 -1.42
C PHE A 110 -1.65 -2.70 -2.71
N PHE A 111 -0.85 -3.37 -3.56
CA PHE A 111 -1.35 -4.01 -4.78
C PHE A 111 -2.09 -5.32 -4.53
N SER A 112 -2.07 -5.85 -3.30
CA SER A 112 -2.81 -7.04 -2.91
C SER A 112 -4.13 -6.72 -2.22
N ILE A 113 -4.37 -5.45 -1.88
CA ILE A 113 -5.61 -5.01 -1.21
C ILE A 113 -6.64 -4.65 -2.29
N PRO A 114 -7.72 -5.43 -2.44
CA PRO A 114 -8.76 -5.10 -3.39
C PRO A 114 -9.45 -3.79 -2.98
N ILE A 115 -9.81 -2.98 -3.97
CA ILE A 115 -10.57 -1.75 -3.76
C ILE A 115 -11.79 -1.74 -4.68
N ASP A 116 -12.94 -1.47 -4.08
CA ASP A 116 -14.16 -1.19 -4.83
C ASP A 116 -14.41 0.33 -4.83
N ASP A 117 -13.86 0.99 -5.84
CA ASP A 117 -14.07 2.42 -6.07
C ASP A 117 -15.38 2.64 -6.83
N VAL A 118 -16.49 2.36 -6.17
CA VAL A 118 -17.86 2.52 -6.70
C VAL A 118 -18.10 3.94 -7.24
N GLU A 119 -17.46 4.93 -6.63
CA GLU A 119 -17.60 6.32 -7.02
C GLU A 119 -16.65 6.70 -8.16
N GLY A 120 -15.59 5.94 -8.45
CA GLY A 120 -14.62 6.28 -9.49
C GLY A 120 -13.72 7.46 -9.10
N ALA A 121 -13.51 7.69 -7.80
CA ALA A 121 -12.66 8.77 -7.28
C ALA A 121 -11.16 8.54 -7.57
N LEU A 122 -10.76 7.28 -7.81
CA LEU A 122 -9.39 6.84 -8.04
C LEU A 122 -9.06 6.59 -9.51
N ASN A 123 -10.04 6.76 -10.41
CA ASN A 123 -9.84 6.66 -11.84
C ASN A 123 -8.74 7.64 -12.32
N MET A 124 -7.92 7.17 -13.24
CA MET A 124 -6.77 7.92 -13.75
C MET A 124 -6.76 8.01 -15.27
N CYS A 125 -6.10 9.04 -15.78
CA CYS A 125 -5.82 9.21 -17.20
C CYS A 125 -4.31 9.30 -17.42
N VAL A 126 -3.77 8.40 -18.24
CA VAL A 126 -2.35 8.32 -18.59
C VAL A 126 -2.22 8.30 -20.10
N ASN A 127 -1.49 9.25 -20.67
CA ASN A 127 -1.30 9.39 -22.13
C ASN A 127 -2.60 9.35 -22.96
N GLY A 128 -3.71 9.85 -22.41
CA GLY A 128 -5.01 9.87 -23.10
C GLY A 128 -5.85 8.61 -22.93
N THR A 129 -5.31 7.57 -22.29
CA THR A 129 -6.05 6.35 -21.95
C THR A 129 -6.51 6.39 -20.49
N THR A 130 -7.74 5.98 -20.25
CA THR A 130 -8.37 6.00 -18.92
C THR A 130 -8.42 4.61 -18.29
N TYR A 131 -8.00 4.55 -17.03
CA TYR A 131 -7.94 3.32 -16.25
C TYR A 131 -8.64 3.51 -14.91
N LYS A 132 -9.25 2.43 -14.40
CA LYS A 132 -9.62 2.31 -12.99
C LYS A 132 -8.67 1.36 -12.27
N TRP A 133 -8.51 1.56 -10.97
CA TRP A 133 -7.84 0.61 -10.12
C TRP A 133 -8.80 -0.47 -9.64
N THR A 134 -8.30 -1.69 -9.52
CA THR A 134 -8.95 -2.82 -8.85
C THR A 134 -8.31 -3.10 -7.49
N VAL A 135 -7.11 -2.55 -7.27
CA VAL A 135 -6.32 -2.68 -6.04
C VAL A 135 -5.96 -1.29 -5.50
N CYS A 136 -5.55 -1.20 -4.25
CA CYS A 136 -5.32 0.09 -3.60
C CYS A 136 -4.13 0.86 -4.24
N PRO A 137 -4.33 2.05 -4.82
CA PRO A 137 -3.24 2.78 -5.45
C PRO A 137 -2.38 3.55 -4.45
N GLN A 138 -1.10 3.70 -4.80
CA GLN A 138 -0.18 4.56 -4.06
C GLN A 138 -0.61 6.04 -4.16
N GLY A 139 -0.50 6.76 -3.03
CA GLY A 139 -0.89 8.17 -2.94
C GLY A 139 -2.37 8.43 -2.61
N TYR A 140 -3.18 7.38 -2.49
CA TYR A 140 -4.55 7.50 -1.99
C TYR A 140 -4.59 7.71 -0.47
N ARG A 141 -5.35 8.72 -0.02
CA ARG A 141 -5.43 9.16 1.39
C ARG A 141 -5.77 8.03 2.37
N ASN A 142 -6.68 7.13 2.00
CA ASN A 142 -7.13 6.05 2.88
C ASN A 142 -6.34 4.75 2.68
N ALA A 143 -5.37 4.71 1.76
CA ALA A 143 -4.55 3.51 1.55
C ALA A 143 -3.87 3.00 2.83
N PRO A 144 -3.26 3.85 3.69
CA PRO A 144 -2.64 3.39 4.93
C PRO A 144 -3.64 2.76 5.93
N ALA A 145 -4.86 3.31 5.99
CA ALA A 145 -5.91 2.78 6.87
C ALA A 145 -6.42 1.41 6.37
N LEU A 146 -6.61 1.27 5.05
CA LEU A 146 -6.98 -0.01 4.43
C LEU A 146 -5.88 -1.06 4.61
N ALA A 147 -4.62 -0.68 4.41
CA ALA A 147 -3.45 -1.54 4.65
C ALA A 147 -3.37 -1.99 6.11
N THR A 148 -3.58 -1.08 7.06
CA THR A 148 -3.58 -1.43 8.48
C THR A 148 -4.71 -2.40 8.83
N SER A 149 -5.92 -2.20 8.27
CA SER A 149 -7.04 -3.12 8.50
C SER A 149 -6.73 -4.51 7.96
N ALA A 150 -6.31 -4.60 6.69
CA ALA A 150 -5.96 -5.86 6.06
C ALA A 150 -4.85 -6.60 6.83
N MET A 151 -3.81 -5.87 7.24
CA MET A 151 -2.72 -6.40 8.05
C MET A 151 -3.20 -6.94 9.41
N ASN A 152 -4.07 -6.21 10.09
CA ASN A 152 -4.62 -6.64 11.38
C ASN A 152 -5.47 -7.90 11.25
N ASP A 153 -6.24 -8.02 10.17
CA ASP A 153 -7.05 -9.21 9.89
C ASP A 153 -6.15 -10.40 9.55
N THR A 154 -5.13 -10.23 8.69
CA THR A 154 -4.13 -11.27 8.41
C THR A 154 -3.37 -11.70 9.67
N LEU A 155 -2.96 -10.77 10.54
CA LEU A 155 -2.31 -11.10 11.80
C LEU A 155 -3.24 -11.79 12.79
N ARG A 156 -4.53 -11.45 12.79
CA ARG A 156 -5.54 -12.15 13.60
C ARG A 156 -5.65 -13.59 13.14
N GLU A 157 -5.79 -13.82 11.84
CA GLU A 157 -5.84 -15.16 11.25
C GLU A 157 -4.57 -15.95 11.54
N PHE A 158 -3.40 -15.36 11.35
CA PHE A 158 -2.11 -15.98 11.67
C PHE A 158 -2.00 -16.42 13.14
N ARG A 159 -2.42 -15.56 14.07
CA ARG A 159 -2.44 -15.84 15.51
C ARG A 159 -3.43 -16.94 15.90
N THR A 160 -4.50 -17.12 15.12
CA THR A 160 -5.47 -18.21 15.33
C THR A 160 -5.07 -19.51 14.66
N SER A 161 -4.36 -19.44 13.53
CA SER A 161 -3.95 -20.61 12.73
C SER A 161 -2.70 -21.29 13.28
N TYR A 162 -1.83 -20.55 13.98
CA TYR A 162 -0.59 -21.07 14.51
C TYR A 162 -0.51 -20.94 16.03
N ILE A 163 -0.03 -21.99 16.70
CA ILE A 163 0.38 -21.92 18.10
C ILE A 163 1.66 -21.10 18.15
N LEU A 164 1.56 -19.87 18.65
CA LEU A 164 2.69 -18.97 18.80
C LEU A 164 3.27 -19.06 20.22
N PRO A 165 4.58 -18.83 20.38
CA PRO A 165 5.20 -18.63 21.69
C PRO A 165 4.51 -17.53 22.49
N SER A 166 4.69 -17.56 23.79
CA SER A 166 4.07 -16.58 24.69
C SER A 166 4.52 -15.15 24.35
N PRO A 167 3.72 -14.12 24.72
CA PRO A 167 4.10 -12.72 24.50
C PRO A 167 5.43 -12.31 25.16
N ASP A 168 5.96 -13.07 26.11
CA ASP A 168 7.24 -12.80 26.78
C ASP A 168 8.45 -13.39 26.02
N GLU A 169 8.17 -14.28 25.07
CA GLU A 169 9.17 -14.97 24.23
C GLU A 169 9.16 -14.49 22.78
N LEU A 170 8.01 -14.06 22.27
CA LEU A 170 7.82 -13.58 20.92
C LEU A 170 6.81 -12.41 20.86
N LYS A 171 7.13 -11.39 20.08
CA LYS A 171 6.26 -10.26 19.78
C LYS A 171 6.22 -10.02 18.27
N ILE A 172 5.03 -9.67 17.77
CA ILE A 172 4.80 -9.33 16.37
C ILE A 172 4.03 -8.02 16.33
N TRP A 173 4.61 -7.01 15.68
CA TRP A 173 3.99 -5.71 15.46
C TRP A 173 3.96 -5.40 13.97
N SER A 174 2.88 -4.75 13.55
CA SER A 174 2.78 -4.16 12.22
C SER A 174 2.60 -2.66 12.31
N TYR A 175 3.22 -1.94 11.39
CA TYR A 175 2.97 -0.54 11.17
C TYR A 175 2.96 -0.24 9.68
N VAL A 176 1.77 0.01 9.13
CA VAL A 176 1.50 0.33 7.72
C VAL A 176 2.08 -0.70 6.75
N ASP A 177 3.36 -0.56 6.40
CA ASP A 177 4.13 -1.38 5.48
C ASP A 177 5.24 -2.20 6.16
N ASP A 178 5.55 -1.97 7.43
CA ASP A 178 6.55 -2.73 8.18
C ASP A 178 5.90 -3.79 9.08
N LEU A 179 6.36 -5.04 8.99
CA LEU A 179 6.05 -6.09 9.96
C LEU A 179 7.31 -6.47 10.73
N THR A 180 7.35 -6.17 12.03
CA THR A 180 8.47 -6.50 12.91
C THR A 180 8.14 -7.74 13.74
N ILE A 181 9.01 -8.74 13.68
CA ILE A 181 8.96 -9.96 14.50
C ILE A 181 10.18 -9.94 15.42
N MET A 182 9.97 -9.96 16.74
CA MET A 182 11.05 -10.08 17.72
C MET A 182 10.84 -11.27 18.63
N GLY A 183 11.93 -11.93 19.02
CA GLY A 183 11.88 -13.03 19.97
C GLY A 183 13.17 -13.19 20.74
N ARG A 184 13.11 -13.99 21.81
CA ARG A 184 14.27 -14.28 22.69
C ARG A 184 15.36 -15.09 21.99
N THR A 185 15.00 -15.88 20.97
CA THR A 185 15.93 -16.71 20.21
C THR A 185 15.76 -16.49 18.71
N ARG A 186 16.87 -16.59 17.96
CA ARG A 186 16.85 -16.48 16.50
C ARG A 186 16.05 -17.59 15.84
N GLN A 187 16.04 -18.79 16.45
CA GLN A 187 15.26 -19.92 15.97
C GLN A 187 13.76 -19.62 16.01
N ALA A 188 13.24 -19.12 17.14
CA ALA A 188 11.83 -18.76 17.25
C ALA A 188 11.40 -17.69 16.23
N VAL A 189 12.24 -16.68 16.01
CA VAL A 189 11.98 -15.63 15.00
C VAL A 189 11.96 -16.23 13.59
N THR A 190 12.90 -17.12 13.28
CA THR A 190 13.05 -17.72 11.94
C THR A 190 11.92 -18.70 11.63
N GLU A 191 11.52 -19.51 12.61
CA GLU A 191 10.39 -20.44 12.48
C GLU A 191 9.09 -19.71 12.20
N VAL A 192 8.88 -18.54 12.83
CA VAL A 192 7.68 -17.73 12.62
C VAL A 192 7.76 -16.95 11.32
N SER A 193 8.92 -16.39 10.96
CA SER A 193 9.09 -15.63 9.71
C SER A 193 8.93 -16.50 8.46
N ASN A 194 9.21 -17.80 8.56
CA ASN A 194 9.12 -18.74 7.44
C ASN A 194 7.75 -19.43 7.32
N LYS A 195 6.79 -19.15 8.21
CA LYS A 195 5.42 -19.65 8.09
C LYS A 195 4.68 -18.81 7.05
N SER A 196 4.40 -19.43 5.90
CA SER A 196 3.57 -18.90 4.82
C SER A 196 2.09 -19.10 5.09
#